data_AF-A0A7Y5HHD5-F1
#
_entry.id   AF-A0A7Y5HHD5-F1
#
_cell.length_a   1.000
_cell.length_b   1.000
_cell.length_c   1.000
_cell.angle_alpha   90.00
_cell.angle_beta   90.00
_cell.angle_gamma   90.00
#
_symmetry.space_group_name_H-M   'P 1'
#
loop_
_entity.id
_entity.type
_entity.pdbx_description
1 polymer ?
#
loop_
_entity_poly.entity_id
_entity_poly.type
_entity_poly.pdbx_seq_one_letter_code
_entity_poly.pdbx_strand_id
1 'polypeptide(L)' 'PAWLAPVPLPTGPGAAIRLQGAPGAADGGPDLSRATGWTEDPALLEGMRWVRFRVLFGAPAALDRLDLPFAHR' A
#
# COMPACT_ATOMS: atom_id res chain seq x y z
N PRO A 1 -4.52 -0.49 14.09
CA PRO A 1 -4.05 -0.92 12.75
C PRO A 1 -2.74 -1.74 12.80
N ALA A 2 -2.76 -3.02 12.41
CA ALA A 2 -1.55 -3.84 12.26
C ALA A 2 -1.62 -4.67 10.98
N TRP A 3 -0.54 -4.66 10.19
CA TRP A 3 -0.43 -5.46 8.97
C TRP A 3 -0.61 -6.96 9.26
N LEU A 4 -1.39 -7.67 8.43
CA LEU A 4 -1.66 -9.11 8.62
C LEU A 4 -0.42 -9.99 8.46
N ALA A 5 0.57 -9.52 7.72
CA ALA A 5 1.89 -10.14 7.60
C ALA A 5 2.96 -9.06 7.80
N PRO A 6 4.07 -9.36 8.51
CA PRO A 6 5.22 -8.48 8.54
C PRO A 6 5.80 -8.43 7.13
N VAL A 7 5.42 -7.42 6.36
CA VAL A 7 6.01 -7.19 5.05
C VAL A 7 7.28 -6.40 5.25
N PRO A 8 8.44 -6.94 4.84
CA PRO A 8 9.66 -6.15 4.81
C PRO A 8 9.48 -5.01 3.82
N LEU A 9 9.23 -3.82 4.35
CA LEU A 9 9.21 -2.60 3.56
C LEU A 9 10.64 -2.34 3.10
N PRO A 10 10.90 -2.11 1.79
CA PRO A 10 12.21 -1.76 1.31
C PRO A 10 12.66 -0.45 1.98
N THR A 11 13.71 -0.52 2.79
CA THR A 11 14.34 0.64 3.42
C THR A 11 15.70 0.88 2.79
N GLY A 12 15.99 2.13 2.46
CA GLY A 12 17.25 2.55 1.87
C GLY A 12 17.41 4.07 1.92
N PRO A 13 18.63 4.61 1.92
CA PRO A 13 18.85 6.04 1.86
C PRO A 13 18.22 6.63 0.58
N GLY A 14 17.34 7.62 0.74
CA GLY A 14 16.59 8.23 -0.36
C GLY A 14 15.38 7.42 -0.85
N ALA A 15 14.98 6.36 -0.15
CA ALA A 15 13.75 5.63 -0.43
C ALA A 15 12.55 6.31 0.26
N ALA A 16 11.54 6.70 -0.52
CA ALA A 16 10.24 7.15 -0.02
C ALA A 16 9.17 6.08 -0.30
N ILE A 17 8.32 5.80 0.69
CA ILE A 17 7.24 4.83 0.55
C ILE A 17 5.93 5.59 0.41
N ARG A 18 5.21 5.33 -0.69
CA ARG A 18 3.82 5.75 -0.84
C ARG A 18 2.93 4.53 -0.72
N LEU A 19 1.77 4.74 -0.13
CA LEU A 19 0.76 3.73 0.13
C LEU A 19 -0.52 4.09 -0.61
N GLN A 20 -1.29 3.09 -1.02
CA GLN A 20 -2.60 3.26 -1.65
C GLN A 20 -3.55 2.21 -1.11
N GLY A 21 -4.72 2.64 -0.62
CA GLY A 21 -5.76 1.74 -0.13
C GLY A 21 -6.78 1.42 -1.20
N ALA A 22 -7.35 0.23 -1.16
CA ALA A 22 -8.48 -0.17 -1.99
C ALA A 22 -9.50 -1.02 -1.20
N PRO A 23 -10.80 -0.90 -1.49
CA PRO A 23 -11.79 -1.84 -1.00
C PRO A 23 -11.66 -3.20 -1.70
N GLY A 24 -12.40 -4.20 -1.22
CA GLY A 24 -12.47 -5.50 -1.90
C GLY A 24 -13.35 -5.43 -3.16
N ALA A 25 -12.87 -6.00 -4.26
CA ALA A 25 -13.63 -6.27 -5.46
C ALA A 25 -14.50 -7.54 -5.30
N ALA A 26 -15.47 -7.72 -6.20
CA ALA A 26 -16.40 -8.84 -6.18
C ALA A 26 -15.72 -10.20 -6.41
N ASP A 27 -14.57 -10.22 -7.08
CA ASP A 27 -13.74 -11.39 -7.35
C ASP A 27 -12.81 -11.77 -6.17
N GLY A 28 -12.84 -10.99 -5.09
CA GLY A 28 -12.02 -11.21 -3.90
C GLY A 28 -10.66 -10.51 -3.92
N GLY A 29 -10.32 -9.73 -4.96
CA GLY A 29 -9.11 -8.91 -5.03
C GLY A 29 -9.31 -7.46 -4.55
N PRO A 30 -8.32 -6.57 -4.77
CA PRO A 30 -8.49 -5.12 -4.59
C PRO A 30 -9.29 -4.49 -5.74
N ASP A 31 -10.27 -3.65 -5.41
CA ASP A 31 -10.97 -2.81 -6.40
C ASP A 31 -10.15 -1.55 -6.69
N LEU A 32 -9.28 -1.64 -7.69
CA LEU A 32 -8.39 -0.54 -8.08
C LEU A 32 -9.13 0.65 -8.69
N SER A 33 -10.37 0.46 -9.18
CA SER A 33 -11.20 1.56 -9.71
C SER A 33 -11.65 2.52 -8.60
N ARG A 34 -11.63 2.06 -7.34
CA ARG A 34 -12.00 2.79 -6.13
C ARG A 34 -10.84 3.00 -5.18
N ALA A 35 -9.60 2.82 -5.66
CA ALA A 35 -8.43 3.03 -4.86
C ALA A 35 -8.25 4.52 -4.47
N THR A 36 -7.67 4.76 -3.30
CA THR A 36 -7.32 6.12 -2.85
C THR A 36 -6.22 6.73 -3.72
N GLY A 37 -5.94 8.01 -3.52
CA GLY A 37 -4.66 8.58 -3.93
C GLY A 37 -3.49 7.91 -3.21
N TRP A 38 -2.29 7.99 -3.80
CA TRP A 38 -1.05 7.60 -3.14
C TRP A 38 -0.74 8.57 -1.98
N THR A 39 -0.50 8.06 -0.78
CA THR A 39 -0.24 8.82 0.44
C THR A 39 0.98 8.29 1.20
N GLU A 40 1.64 9.13 1.99
CA GLU A 40 2.66 8.68 2.95
C GLU A 40 2.06 8.47 4.35
N ASP A 41 0.82 8.95 4.57
CA ASP A 41 0.10 8.84 5.83
C ASP A 41 -0.75 7.54 5.86
N PRO A 42 -0.38 6.54 6.69
CA PRO A 42 -1.13 5.30 6.82
C PRO A 42 -2.50 5.47 7.51
N ALA A 43 -2.74 6.57 8.24
CA ALA A 43 -4.04 6.82 8.89
C ALA A 43 -5.15 7.03 7.84
N LEU A 44 -4.81 7.54 6.65
CA LEU A 44 -5.78 7.70 5.54
C LEU A 44 -6.22 6.36 4.92
N LEU A 45 -5.60 5.25 5.33
CA LEU A 45 -5.91 3.90 4.85
C LEU A 45 -6.75 3.12 5.88
N GLU A 46 -7.17 3.78 6.96
CA GLU A 46 -8.04 3.17 7.96
C GLU A 46 -9.33 2.63 7.31
N GLY A 47 -9.69 1.38 7.62
CA GLY A 47 -10.86 0.72 7.05
C GLY A 47 -10.68 0.16 5.62
N MET A 48 -9.53 0.35 4.97
CA MET A 48 -9.24 -0.26 3.68
C MET A 48 -8.90 -1.74 3.83
N ARG A 49 -9.46 -2.58 2.96
CA ARG A 49 -9.25 -4.04 3.01
C ARG A 49 -7.93 -4.46 2.34
N TRP A 50 -7.48 -3.67 1.38
CA TRP A 50 -6.25 -3.91 0.62
C TRP A 50 -5.38 -2.67 0.66
N VAL A 51 -4.08 -2.86 0.82
CA VAL A 51 -3.11 -1.77 0.73
C VAL A 51 -1.96 -2.19 -0.19
N ARG A 52 -1.61 -1.27 -1.09
CA ARG A 52 -0.45 -1.34 -1.97
C ARG A 52 0.61 -0.38 -1.48
N PHE A 53 1.87 -0.68 -1.74
CA PHE A 53 2.96 0.25 -1.51
C PHE A 53 3.83 0.39 -2.76
N ARG A 54 4.35 1.59 -2.95
CA ARG A 54 5.30 1.96 -4.00
C ARG A 54 6.52 2.52 -3.31
N VAL A 55 7.69 1.99 -3.65
CA VAL A 55 8.96 2.55 -3.17
C VAL A 55 9.58 3.38 -4.27
N LEU A 56 9.80 4.65 -3.97
CA LEU A 56 10.46 5.61 -4.81
C LEU A 56 11.93 5.67 -4.36
N PHE A 57 12.85 5.15 -5.16
CA PHE A 57 14.25 5.50 -5.02
C PHE A 57 14.48 6.79 -5.82
N GLY A 58 15.44 7.63 -5.41
CA GLY A 58 15.84 8.80 -6.20
C GLY A 58 15.92 8.45 -7.70
N ALA A 59 15.38 9.33 -8.55
CA ALA A 59 15.09 9.01 -9.95
C ALA A 59 16.26 8.29 -10.66
N PRO A 60 15.99 7.25 -11.48
CA PRO A 60 14.70 6.92 -12.10
C PRO A 60 14.01 5.63 -11.57
N ALA A 61 14.48 5.03 -10.48
CA ALA A 61 13.98 3.71 -10.07
C ALA A 61 12.76 3.80 -9.12
N ALA A 62 11.57 3.52 -9.63
CA ALA A 62 10.38 3.23 -8.82
C ALA A 62 10.09 1.73 -8.87
N LEU A 63 9.97 1.10 -7.70
CA LEU A 63 9.54 -0.31 -7.60
C LEU A 63 8.10 -0.34 -7.10
N ASP A 64 7.19 -0.79 -7.97
CA ASP A 64 5.82 -1.12 -7.61
C ASP A 64 5.77 -2.56 -7.13
N ARG A 65 5.53 -2.79 -5.84
CA ARG A 65 5.43 -4.16 -5.31
C ARG A 65 4.19 -4.36 -4.43
N LEU A 66 3.41 -5.35 -4.87
CA LEU A 66 2.39 -6.16 -4.20
C LEU A 66 1.18 -5.47 -3.57
N ASP A 67 -0.01 -5.96 -3.95
CA ASP A 67 -1.25 -5.85 -3.19
C ASP A 67 -1.16 -6.74 -1.94
N LEU A 68 -1.30 -6.14 -0.76
CA LEU A 68 -1.29 -6.88 0.51
C LEU A 68 -2.65 -6.78 1.19
N PRO A 69 -3.17 -7.88 1.75
CA PRO A 69 -4.36 -7.82 2.57
C PRO A 69 -4.05 -7.02 3.85
N PHE A 70 -4.82 -5.96 4.12
CA PHE A 70 -4.70 -5.11 5.30
C PHE A 70 -5.86 -5.42 6.24
N ALA A 71 -5.57 -5.78 7.49
CA ALA A 71 -6.61 -5.90 8.52
C ALA A 71 -6.53 -4.72 9.47
N HIS A 72 -7.63 -3.99 9.54
CA HIS A 72 -7.92 -3.17 10.70
C HIS A 72 -8.42 -4.12 11.81
N ARG A 73 -7.69 -4.23 12.91
CA ARG A 73 -8.28 -4.67 14.19
C ARG A 73 -9.03 -3.51 14.79
#